data_AF-A0A285UVQ9-F1
#
_entry.id   AF-A0A285UVQ9-F1
#
_cell.length_a   1.000
_cell.length_b   1.000
_cell.length_c   1.000
_cell.angle_alpha   90.00
_cell.angle_beta   90.00
_cell.angle_gamma   90.00
#
_symmetry.space_group_name_H-M   'P 1'
#
loop_
_entity.id
_entity.type
_entity.pdbx_description
1 polymer ?
#
loop_
_entity_poly.entity_id
_entity_poly.type
_entity_poly.pdbx_seq_one_letter_code
_entity_poly.pdbx_strand_id
1 'polypeptide(L)'
;MNDRKVIPFNQSGSFYFNQGLKKIDQQKKGDALKNFEKAFNADEDNLAYLSQYVYLLAENGRHAEAEYLLINKFIQHQYDAEFYFILSQLFVITNDPNKAFLFGVEYAKHFPEAGYHEELENMFELAIEDEEEVEKEAERFVSHHIFQHLFMNARIEESLEYLSMLPLDLQEERTFRNLKAMAYLFLNQFDEAYELLRQLHMEDKTDMHALSHLTLLYYHTGREAEFEANLKKMEVVEPLDDDSRFKVGLVLNFLKQYSRSYELLYPLYKNQQYISFQLLHALSFASYHTGREEEARMFWEKMQNFHAVSDVYSPWEKERAADLITVTAETHLHEDDVHLRLLGLYKLHLIRPRDAILGHPVWETIEALDDYEKLYVTFLFQGVKLVRLGKMHNGLEILRGAGYEGDEDLLQWIDTFHLLYDRIKDFEDIPSLVAATVYLYPKGRKITKKSMTEEFGITSYRLNKAIGMIKQI
;
A
#
# COMPACT_ATOMS: atom_id res chain seq x y z
N MET A 1 8.07 46.53 -46.61
CA MET A 1 7.96 45.83 -45.31
C MET A 1 8.38 44.39 -45.57
N ASN A 2 9.43 43.92 -44.89
CA ASN A 2 9.91 42.55 -45.04
C ASN A 2 8.96 41.60 -44.29
N ASP A 3 8.23 40.77 -45.02
CA ASP A 3 7.52 39.62 -44.46
C ASP A 3 8.54 38.60 -43.94
N ARG A 4 8.88 38.71 -42.65
CA ARG A 4 9.53 37.62 -41.91
C ARG A 4 8.53 36.47 -41.81
N LYS A 5 8.65 35.49 -42.71
CA LYS A 5 8.07 34.16 -42.51
C LYS A 5 8.70 33.55 -41.25
N VAL A 6 8.00 33.68 -40.12
CA VAL A 6 8.30 32.92 -38.91
C VAL A 6 7.85 31.49 -39.18
N ILE A 7 8.81 30.61 -39.49
CA ILE A 7 8.56 29.16 -39.53
C ILE A 7 8.40 28.71 -38.07
N PRO A 8 7.29 28.07 -37.69
CA PRO A 8 7.15 27.52 -36.35
C PRO A 8 8.26 26.50 -36.11
N PHE A 9 9.13 26.77 -35.13
CA PHE A 9 10.15 25.82 -34.72
C PHE A 9 9.47 24.72 -33.91
N ASN A 10 8.97 23.69 -34.59
CA ASN A 10 8.32 22.57 -33.93
C ASN A 10 9.40 21.67 -33.32
N GLN A 11 9.50 21.66 -31.99
CA GLN A 11 10.48 20.86 -31.25
C GLN A 11 9.97 19.41 -31.17
N SER A 12 10.16 18.63 -32.25
CA SER A 12 9.79 17.21 -32.32
C SER A 12 10.65 16.33 -31.41
N GLY A 13 10.20 15.10 -31.14
CA GLY A 13 11.02 14.11 -30.42
C GLY A 13 12.40 13.91 -31.04
N SER A 14 12.46 13.84 -32.38
CA SER A 14 13.73 13.73 -33.13
C SER A 14 14.65 14.94 -32.95
N PHE A 15 14.10 16.15 -32.75
CA PHE A 15 14.89 17.33 -32.47
C PHE A 15 15.56 17.23 -31.09
N TYR A 16 14.82 16.81 -30.07
CA TYR A 16 15.38 16.61 -28.74
C TYR A 16 16.37 15.44 -28.69
N PHE A 17 16.08 14.33 -29.38
CA PHE A 17 16.99 13.19 -29.46
C PHE A 17 18.36 13.57 -30.03
N ASN A 18 18.36 14.28 -31.17
CA ASN A 18 19.60 14.78 -31.78
C ASN A 18 20.34 15.79 -30.89
N GLN A 19 19.62 16.60 -30.11
CA GLN A 19 20.26 17.45 -29.10
C GLN A 19 20.89 16.61 -27.97
N GLY A 20 20.21 15.55 -27.52
CA GLY A 20 20.73 14.60 -26.54
C GLY A 20 22.07 14.00 -27.00
N LEU A 21 22.13 13.48 -28.23
CA LEU A 21 23.36 12.96 -28.83
C LEU A 21 24.49 14.01 -28.85
N LYS A 22 24.21 15.23 -29.31
CA LYS A 22 25.21 16.33 -29.28
C LYS A 22 25.70 16.67 -27.88
N LYS A 23 24.86 16.49 -26.86
CA LYS A 23 25.24 16.72 -25.45
C LYS A 23 26.10 15.58 -24.91
N ILE A 24 25.85 14.34 -25.34
CA ILE A 24 26.74 13.20 -25.08
C ILE A 24 28.14 13.46 -25.66
N ASP A 25 28.22 13.90 -26.92
CA ASP A 25 29.52 14.26 -27.56
C ASP A 25 30.28 15.34 -26.79
N GLN A 26 29.55 16.25 -26.13
CA GLN A 26 30.11 17.31 -25.29
C GLN A 26 30.40 16.87 -23.85
N GLN A 27 30.24 15.59 -23.51
CA GLN A 27 30.35 15.04 -22.17
C GLN A 27 29.39 15.68 -21.14
N LYS A 28 28.26 16.25 -21.60
CA LYS A 28 27.23 16.87 -20.77
C LYS A 28 26.09 15.89 -20.51
N LYS A 29 26.37 14.80 -19.79
CA LYS A 29 25.41 13.71 -19.49
C LYS A 29 24.09 14.23 -18.87
N GLY A 30 24.15 15.16 -17.91
CA GLY A 30 22.95 15.73 -17.29
C GLY A 30 22.05 16.53 -18.25
N ASP A 31 22.63 17.24 -19.22
CA ASP A 31 21.88 17.93 -20.27
C ASP A 31 21.31 16.94 -21.29
N ALA A 32 22.08 15.90 -21.63
CA ALA A 32 21.64 14.84 -22.53
C ALA A 32 20.41 14.11 -21.95
N LEU A 33 20.42 13.82 -20.65
CA LEU A 33 19.30 13.17 -19.96
C LEU A 33 18.00 13.95 -20.11
N LYS A 34 18.04 15.26 -19.88
CA LYS A 34 16.88 16.15 -20.07
C LYS A 34 16.38 16.20 -21.52
N ASN A 35 17.26 15.99 -22.49
CA ASN A 35 16.88 15.96 -23.90
C ASN A 35 16.30 14.60 -24.30
N PHE A 36 16.86 13.48 -23.82
CA PHE A 36 16.28 12.16 -24.06
C PHE A 36 14.93 11.98 -23.37
N GLU A 37 14.76 12.50 -22.16
CA GLU A 37 13.46 12.56 -21.48
C GLU A 37 12.42 13.30 -22.34
N LYS A 38 12.77 14.47 -22.90
CA LYS A 38 11.88 15.21 -23.79
C LYS A 38 11.62 14.50 -25.12
N ALA A 39 12.60 13.76 -25.64
CA ALA A 39 12.43 12.97 -26.85
C ALA A 39 11.43 11.85 -26.61
N PHE A 40 11.61 11.10 -25.52
CA PHE A 40 10.71 10.04 -25.08
C PHE A 40 9.29 10.58 -24.79
N ASN A 41 9.15 11.66 -24.03
CA ASN A 41 7.83 12.25 -23.73
C ASN A 41 7.12 12.80 -24.98
N ALA A 42 7.83 13.04 -26.09
CA ALA A 42 7.24 13.47 -27.34
C ALA A 42 6.73 12.31 -28.21
N ASP A 43 7.24 11.10 -27.99
CA ASP A 43 6.90 9.88 -28.71
C ASP A 43 7.28 8.66 -27.84
N GLU A 44 6.38 8.27 -26.94
CA GLU A 44 6.65 7.27 -25.90
C GLU A 44 6.75 5.83 -26.42
N ASP A 45 6.29 5.58 -27.66
CA ASP A 45 6.33 4.26 -28.30
C ASP A 45 7.66 4.05 -29.07
N ASN A 46 8.51 5.08 -29.11
CA ASN A 46 9.80 5.01 -29.81
C ASN A 46 10.88 4.35 -28.95
N LEU A 47 11.16 3.07 -29.21
CA LEU A 47 12.13 2.27 -28.45
C LEU A 47 13.56 2.84 -28.46
N ALA A 48 13.95 3.54 -29.53
CA ALA A 48 15.27 4.19 -29.58
C ALA A 48 15.36 5.36 -28.58
N TYR A 49 14.28 6.11 -28.42
CA TYR A 49 14.24 7.20 -27.43
C TYR A 49 14.21 6.64 -26.01
N LEU A 50 13.39 5.62 -25.78
CA LEU A 50 13.31 4.91 -24.49
C LEU A 50 14.67 4.33 -24.09
N SER A 51 15.32 3.59 -24.98
CA SER A 51 16.62 2.95 -24.73
C SER A 51 17.69 3.97 -24.32
N GLN A 52 17.83 5.07 -25.05
CA GLN A 52 18.82 6.12 -24.71
C GLN A 52 18.48 6.85 -23.40
N TYR A 53 17.19 7.06 -23.13
CA TYR A 53 16.76 7.69 -21.89
C TYR A 53 17.07 6.81 -20.68
N VAL A 54 16.69 5.54 -20.72
CA VAL A 54 16.91 4.55 -19.66
C VAL A 54 18.40 4.27 -19.44
N TYR A 55 19.17 4.12 -20.52
CA TYR A 55 20.64 3.99 -20.45
C TYR A 55 21.23 5.11 -19.59
N LEU A 56 20.81 6.35 -19.87
CA LEU A 56 21.37 7.50 -19.19
C LEU A 56 20.79 7.69 -17.78
N LEU A 57 19.59 7.19 -17.48
CA LEU A 57 19.10 7.09 -16.10
C LEU A 57 20.01 6.17 -15.29
N ALA A 58 20.29 4.97 -15.79
CA ALA A 58 21.13 3.97 -15.13
C ALA A 58 22.56 4.48 -14.90
N GLU A 59 23.19 5.08 -15.91
CA GLU A 59 24.51 5.71 -15.81
C GLU A 59 24.59 6.84 -14.77
N ASN A 60 23.46 7.48 -14.45
CA ASN A 60 23.36 8.52 -13.42
C ASN A 60 22.92 7.95 -12.05
N GLY A 61 22.99 6.63 -11.85
CA GLY A 61 22.64 5.98 -10.58
C GLY A 61 21.13 5.78 -10.36
N ARG A 62 20.27 6.13 -11.33
CA ARG A 62 18.80 6.03 -11.24
C ARG A 62 18.33 4.66 -11.74
N HIS A 63 18.94 3.59 -11.25
CA HIS A 63 18.74 2.22 -11.70
C HIS A 63 17.29 1.73 -11.54
N ALA A 64 16.72 1.88 -10.34
CA ALA A 64 15.35 1.42 -10.05
C ALA A 64 14.30 2.13 -10.90
N GLU A 65 14.51 3.41 -11.22
CA GLU A 65 13.62 4.16 -12.09
C GLU A 65 13.71 3.69 -13.54
N ALA A 66 14.94 3.44 -14.01
CA ALA A 66 15.20 2.93 -15.36
C ALA A 66 14.53 1.55 -15.57
N GLU A 67 14.69 0.64 -14.61
CA GLU A 67 14.07 -0.69 -14.61
C GLU A 67 12.55 -0.61 -14.55
N TYR A 68 12.01 0.21 -13.64
CA TYR A 68 10.57 0.41 -13.50
C TYR A 68 9.93 0.91 -14.81
N LEU A 69 10.57 1.89 -15.46
CA LEU A 69 10.09 2.43 -16.73
C LEU A 69 10.12 1.36 -17.83
N LEU A 70 11.21 0.60 -17.97
CA LEU A 70 11.32 -0.44 -18.98
C LEU A 70 10.29 -1.54 -18.79
N ILE A 71 10.13 -2.09 -17.58
CA ILE A 71 9.17 -3.19 -17.37
C ILE A 71 7.75 -2.71 -17.63
N ASN A 72 7.40 -1.48 -17.25
CA ASN A 72 6.08 -0.94 -17.57
C ASN A 72 5.85 -0.77 -19.07
N LYS A 73 6.87 -0.32 -19.82
CA LYS A 73 6.78 -0.25 -21.28
C LYS A 73 6.72 -1.64 -21.91
N PHE A 74 7.50 -2.61 -21.41
CA PHE A 74 7.44 -4.00 -21.85
C PHE A 74 6.01 -4.57 -21.73
N ILE A 75 5.34 -4.33 -20.60
CA ILE A 75 3.94 -4.74 -20.39
C ILE A 75 2.99 -3.98 -21.33
N GLN A 76 3.13 -2.66 -21.48
CA GLN A 76 2.30 -1.84 -22.39
C GLN A 76 2.40 -2.29 -23.85
N HIS A 77 3.59 -2.74 -24.26
CA HIS A 77 3.86 -3.29 -25.58
C HIS A 77 3.53 -4.79 -25.68
N GLN A 78 2.71 -5.32 -24.77
CA GLN A 78 2.24 -6.71 -24.79
C GLN A 78 3.38 -7.74 -24.83
N TYR A 79 4.42 -7.47 -24.04
CA TYR A 79 5.58 -8.35 -23.90
C TYR A 79 6.37 -8.56 -25.22
N ASP A 80 6.54 -7.49 -26.00
CA ASP A 80 7.41 -7.49 -27.19
C ASP A 80 8.84 -7.91 -26.84
N ALA A 81 9.34 -8.94 -27.51
CA ALA A 81 10.64 -9.55 -27.24
C ALA A 81 11.83 -8.60 -27.41
N GLU A 82 11.70 -7.49 -28.15
CA GLU A 82 12.76 -6.47 -28.23
C GLU A 82 13.14 -5.90 -26.85
N PHE A 83 12.22 -5.88 -25.88
CA PHE A 83 12.49 -5.40 -24.53
C PHE A 83 13.43 -6.30 -23.73
N TYR A 84 13.50 -7.60 -24.02
CA TYR A 84 14.45 -8.49 -23.37
C TYR A 84 15.89 -8.04 -23.59
N PHE A 85 16.22 -7.59 -24.80
CA PHE A 85 17.52 -7.00 -25.10
C PHE A 85 17.75 -5.70 -24.33
N ILE A 86 16.79 -4.78 -24.32
CA ILE A 86 16.94 -3.48 -23.63
C ILE A 86 17.13 -3.69 -22.12
N LEU A 87 16.39 -4.63 -21.52
CA LEU A 87 16.54 -5.02 -20.11
C LEU A 87 17.89 -5.70 -19.84
N SER A 88 18.33 -6.61 -20.71
CA SER A 88 19.67 -7.21 -20.63
C SER A 88 20.76 -6.14 -20.59
N GLN A 89 20.71 -5.18 -21.52
CA GLN A 89 21.66 -4.07 -21.58
C GLN A 89 21.59 -3.16 -20.34
N LEU A 90 20.39 -2.89 -19.82
CA LEU A 90 20.24 -2.16 -18.56
C LEU A 90 21.00 -2.88 -17.44
N PHE A 91 20.81 -4.20 -17.29
CA PHE A 91 21.45 -4.96 -16.23
C PHE A 91 22.97 -5.08 -16.38
N VAL A 92 23.50 -5.07 -17.61
CA VAL A 92 24.95 -4.92 -17.84
C VAL A 92 25.45 -3.60 -17.23
N ILE A 93 24.77 -2.48 -17.52
CA ILE A 93 25.15 -1.15 -17.04
C ILE A 93 25.03 -1.04 -15.52
N THR A 94 24.02 -1.68 -14.94
CA THR A 94 23.81 -1.72 -13.48
C THR A 94 24.69 -2.76 -12.78
N ASN A 95 25.54 -3.48 -13.51
CA ASN A 95 26.42 -4.51 -13.00
C ASN A 95 25.69 -5.66 -12.27
N ASP A 96 24.58 -6.13 -12.86
CA ASP A 96 23.83 -7.34 -12.44
C ASP A 96 23.97 -8.43 -13.54
N PRO A 97 25.09 -9.18 -13.55
CA PRO A 97 25.40 -10.08 -14.66
C PRO A 97 24.42 -11.24 -14.78
N ASN A 98 23.82 -11.71 -13.68
CA ASN A 98 22.85 -12.79 -13.73
C ASN A 98 21.57 -12.35 -14.44
N LYS A 99 21.01 -11.19 -14.06
CA LYS A 99 19.85 -10.64 -14.78
C LYS A 99 20.18 -10.32 -16.23
N ALA A 100 21.34 -9.72 -16.47
CA ALA A 100 21.77 -9.36 -17.82
C ALA A 100 21.83 -10.58 -18.75
N PHE A 101 22.41 -11.68 -18.24
CA PHE A 101 22.49 -12.94 -18.97
C PHE A 101 21.11 -13.55 -19.22
N LEU A 102 20.29 -13.75 -18.19
CA LEU A 102 19.00 -14.45 -18.31
C LEU A 102 17.99 -13.68 -19.17
N PHE A 103 17.93 -12.34 -19.08
CA PHE A 103 17.14 -11.53 -20.02
C PHE A 103 17.71 -11.60 -21.44
N GLY A 104 19.03 -11.69 -21.58
CA GLY A 104 19.67 -11.84 -22.88
C GLY A 104 19.34 -13.16 -23.56
N VAL A 105 19.31 -14.26 -22.79
CA VAL A 105 18.93 -15.60 -23.27
C VAL A 105 17.51 -15.58 -23.83
N GLU A 106 16.54 -14.97 -23.12
CA GLU A 106 15.18 -14.82 -23.64
C GLU A 106 15.16 -14.06 -24.98
N TYR A 107 15.93 -12.97 -25.12
CA TYR A 107 16.06 -12.29 -26.41
C TYR A 107 16.63 -13.20 -27.50
N ALA A 108 17.70 -13.95 -27.20
CA ALA A 108 18.34 -14.87 -28.16
C ALA A 108 17.38 -15.98 -28.62
N LYS A 109 16.58 -16.53 -27.70
CA LYS A 109 15.53 -17.53 -27.98
C LYS A 109 14.47 -16.99 -28.94
N HIS A 110 14.06 -15.73 -28.79
CA HIS A 110 13.10 -15.07 -29.69
C HIS A 110 13.70 -14.66 -31.05
N PHE A 111 15.00 -14.35 -31.10
CA PHE A 111 15.71 -13.89 -32.30
C PHE A 111 17.01 -14.67 -32.55
N PRO A 112 16.94 -15.98 -32.86
CA PRO A 112 18.15 -16.83 -32.97
C PRO A 112 19.09 -16.36 -34.09
N GLU A 113 18.53 -15.80 -35.17
CA GLU A 113 19.30 -15.27 -36.32
C GLU A 113 20.12 -14.02 -35.98
N ALA A 114 19.89 -13.40 -34.82
CA ALA A 114 20.67 -12.23 -34.38
C ALA A 114 22.08 -12.61 -33.89
N GLY A 115 22.36 -13.90 -33.65
CA GLY A 115 23.66 -14.37 -33.16
C GLY A 115 23.98 -13.95 -31.72
N TYR A 116 22.97 -13.51 -30.96
CA TYR A 116 23.17 -12.93 -29.63
C TYR A 116 23.62 -13.96 -28.58
N HIS A 117 23.32 -15.25 -28.79
CA HIS A 117 23.78 -16.32 -27.90
C HIS A 117 25.31 -16.34 -27.78
N GLU A 118 26.04 -16.28 -28.91
CA GLU A 118 27.50 -16.23 -28.91
C GLU A 118 28.01 -14.94 -28.25
N GLU A 119 27.31 -13.81 -28.40
CA GLU A 119 27.67 -12.57 -27.71
C GLU A 119 27.54 -12.70 -26.19
N LEU A 120 26.50 -13.37 -25.69
CA LEU A 120 26.30 -13.61 -24.26
C LEU A 120 27.37 -14.53 -23.68
N GLU A 121 27.67 -15.65 -24.34
CA GLU A 121 28.74 -16.56 -23.89
C GLU A 121 30.08 -15.83 -23.79
N ASN A 122 30.42 -15.02 -24.80
CA ASN A 122 31.65 -14.23 -24.81
C ASN A 122 31.64 -13.11 -23.75
N MET A 123 30.51 -12.42 -23.58
CA MET A 123 30.36 -11.30 -22.65
C MET A 123 30.47 -11.73 -21.18
N PHE A 124 29.96 -12.92 -20.86
CA PHE A 124 29.95 -13.45 -19.49
C PHE A 124 30.98 -14.56 -19.25
N GLU A 125 31.81 -14.89 -20.25
CA GLU A 125 32.83 -15.95 -20.22
C GLU A 125 32.25 -17.31 -19.77
N LEU A 126 31.07 -17.66 -20.30
CA LEU A 126 30.35 -18.88 -19.98
C LEU A 126 30.54 -19.94 -21.07
N ALA A 127 30.51 -21.21 -20.66
CA ALA A 127 30.40 -22.34 -21.57
C ALA A 127 29.07 -23.04 -21.29
N ILE A 128 28.14 -22.97 -22.23
CA ILE A 128 26.81 -23.56 -22.06
C ILE A 128 26.87 -25.01 -22.54
N GLU A 129 26.73 -25.96 -21.60
CA GLU A 129 26.71 -27.39 -21.91
C GLU A 129 25.33 -27.88 -22.37
N ASP A 130 24.27 -27.25 -21.86
CA ASP A 130 22.87 -27.57 -22.14
C ASP A 130 22.08 -26.27 -22.36
N GLU A 131 21.88 -25.90 -23.63
CA GLU A 131 21.18 -24.68 -24.03
C GLU A 131 19.71 -24.71 -23.63
N GLU A 132 19.05 -25.87 -23.71
CA GLU A 132 17.62 -26.01 -23.39
C GLU A 132 17.35 -25.76 -21.90
N GLU A 133 18.21 -26.27 -21.02
CA GLU A 133 18.07 -26.02 -19.58
C GLU A 133 18.36 -24.56 -19.21
N VAL A 134 19.30 -23.89 -19.89
CA VAL A 134 19.55 -22.45 -19.70
C VAL A 134 18.37 -21.61 -20.17
N GLU A 135 17.76 -21.95 -21.31
CA GLU A 135 16.54 -21.29 -21.80
C GLU A 135 15.37 -21.45 -20.82
N LYS A 136 15.17 -22.65 -20.26
CA LYS A 136 14.12 -22.86 -19.23
C LYS A 136 14.38 -22.05 -17.97
N GLU A 137 15.64 -21.96 -17.53
CA GLU A 137 15.99 -21.16 -16.36
C GLU A 137 15.81 -19.67 -16.62
N ALA A 138 16.15 -19.19 -17.82
CA ALA A 138 15.90 -17.83 -18.25
C ALA A 138 14.39 -17.50 -18.24
N GLU A 139 13.57 -18.38 -18.81
CA GLU A 139 12.13 -18.21 -18.88
C GLU A 139 11.50 -18.17 -17.47
N ARG A 140 11.93 -19.06 -16.57
CA ARG A 140 11.54 -19.06 -15.15
C ARG A 140 11.93 -17.75 -14.46
N PHE A 141 13.19 -17.36 -14.57
CA PHE A 141 13.72 -16.20 -13.88
C PHE A 141 13.03 -14.92 -14.34
N VAL A 142 12.95 -14.71 -15.65
CA VAL A 142 12.32 -13.54 -16.25
C VAL A 142 10.84 -13.49 -15.88
N SER A 143 10.14 -14.63 -15.97
CA SER A 143 8.72 -14.67 -15.61
C SER A 143 8.47 -14.35 -14.13
N HIS A 144 9.29 -14.90 -13.24
CA HIS A 144 9.25 -14.55 -11.83
C HIS A 144 9.53 -13.06 -11.59
N HIS A 145 10.52 -12.49 -12.29
CA HIS A 145 10.90 -11.08 -12.18
C HIS A 145 9.79 -10.12 -12.62
N ILE A 146 9.12 -10.41 -13.75
CA ILE A 146 7.98 -9.62 -14.24
C ILE A 146 6.79 -9.72 -13.27
N PHE A 147 6.49 -10.92 -12.76
CA PHE A 147 5.47 -11.09 -11.73
C PHE A 147 5.79 -10.24 -10.49
N GLN A 148 7.03 -10.29 -9.99
CA GLN A 148 7.45 -9.51 -8.82
C GLN A 148 7.28 -8.01 -9.05
N HIS A 149 7.64 -7.50 -10.23
CA HIS A 149 7.41 -6.09 -10.57
C HIS A 149 5.92 -5.72 -10.51
N LEU A 150 5.04 -6.49 -11.15
CA LEU A 150 3.60 -6.25 -11.11
C LEU A 150 3.06 -6.29 -9.67
N PHE A 151 3.42 -7.34 -8.94
CA PHE A 151 2.94 -7.59 -7.58
C PHE A 151 3.38 -6.50 -6.60
N MET A 152 4.67 -6.14 -6.60
CA MET A 152 5.21 -5.12 -5.70
C MET A 152 4.66 -3.71 -5.97
N ASN A 153 4.17 -3.45 -7.18
CA ASN A 153 3.51 -2.20 -7.56
C ASN A 153 1.98 -2.26 -7.40
N ALA A 154 1.46 -3.23 -6.64
CA ALA A 154 0.04 -3.42 -6.36
C ALA A 154 -0.84 -3.61 -7.62
N ARG A 155 -0.26 -4.08 -8.73
CA ARG A 155 -0.96 -4.44 -9.97
C ARG A 155 -1.34 -5.93 -9.94
N ILE A 156 -2.10 -6.32 -8.93
CA ILE A 156 -2.30 -7.74 -8.58
C ILE A 156 -3.11 -8.48 -9.66
N GLU A 157 -4.16 -7.85 -10.20
CA GLU A 157 -4.96 -8.41 -11.28
C GLU A 157 -4.12 -8.63 -12.55
N GLU A 158 -3.29 -7.67 -12.90
CA GLU A 158 -2.37 -7.78 -14.05
C GLU A 158 -1.31 -8.87 -13.82
N SER A 159 -0.88 -9.09 -12.57
CA SER A 159 0.02 -10.19 -12.23
C SER A 159 -0.62 -11.57 -12.46
N LEU A 160 -1.92 -11.72 -12.19
CA LEU A 160 -2.65 -12.97 -12.47
C LEU A 160 -2.89 -13.16 -13.97
N GLU A 161 -3.21 -12.09 -14.69
CA GLU A 161 -3.33 -12.11 -16.14
C GLU A 161 -2.01 -12.56 -16.77
N TYR A 162 -0.90 -11.96 -16.35
CA TYR A 162 0.44 -12.34 -16.79
C TYR A 162 0.76 -13.82 -16.52
N LEU A 163 0.55 -14.30 -15.29
CA LEU A 163 0.76 -15.72 -14.95
C LEU A 163 -0.08 -16.66 -15.82
N SER A 164 -1.28 -16.23 -16.23
CA SER A 164 -2.16 -17.03 -17.08
C SER A 164 -1.76 -17.06 -18.55
N MET A 165 -0.90 -16.11 -18.99
CA MET A 165 -0.34 -16.04 -20.34
C MET A 165 0.95 -16.87 -20.51
N LEU A 166 1.59 -17.26 -19.41
CA LEU A 166 2.82 -18.06 -19.44
C LEU A 166 2.60 -19.44 -20.08
N PRO A 167 3.67 -20.11 -20.56
CA PRO A 167 3.59 -21.49 -21.02
C PRO A 167 2.96 -22.43 -19.98
N LEU A 168 2.17 -23.42 -20.42
CA LEU A 168 1.40 -24.29 -19.53
C LEU A 168 2.29 -25.10 -18.59
N ASP A 169 3.43 -25.58 -19.07
CA ASP A 169 4.42 -26.29 -18.28
C ASP A 169 4.99 -25.41 -17.16
N LEU A 170 5.26 -24.13 -17.45
CA LEU A 170 5.69 -23.16 -16.45
C LEU A 170 4.58 -22.88 -15.42
N GLN A 171 3.33 -22.75 -15.86
CA GLN A 171 2.17 -22.54 -14.97
C GLN A 171 1.97 -23.70 -13.97
N GLU A 172 2.31 -24.94 -14.36
CA GLU A 172 2.20 -26.13 -13.51
C GLU A 172 3.38 -26.28 -12.53
N GLU A 173 4.47 -25.53 -12.70
CA GLU A 173 5.56 -25.53 -11.74
C GLU A 173 5.11 -25.02 -10.37
N ARG A 174 5.67 -25.59 -9.31
CA ARG A 174 5.30 -25.28 -7.93
C ARG A 174 5.47 -23.79 -7.62
N THR A 175 6.55 -23.19 -8.09
CA THR A 175 6.86 -21.77 -7.91
C THR A 175 5.74 -20.89 -8.47
N PHE A 176 5.31 -21.12 -9.71
CA PHE A 176 4.28 -20.30 -10.36
C PHE A 176 2.88 -20.55 -9.81
N ARG A 177 2.54 -21.80 -9.44
CA ARG A 177 1.31 -22.09 -8.68
C ARG A 177 1.29 -21.36 -7.34
N ASN A 178 2.45 -21.24 -6.67
CA ASN A 178 2.56 -20.51 -5.41
C ASN A 178 2.38 -18.99 -5.62
N LEU A 179 3.00 -18.40 -6.65
CA LEU A 179 2.81 -16.99 -7.02
C LEU A 179 1.34 -16.69 -7.37
N LYS A 180 0.69 -17.58 -8.12
CA LYS A 180 -0.73 -17.47 -8.46
C LYS A 180 -1.60 -17.49 -7.21
N ALA A 181 -1.34 -18.42 -6.29
CA ALA A 181 -2.05 -18.47 -5.01
C ALA A 181 -1.82 -17.23 -4.14
N MET A 182 -0.60 -16.68 -4.15
CA MET A 182 -0.28 -15.42 -3.45
C MET A 182 -1.10 -14.25 -4.02
N ALA A 183 -1.21 -14.14 -5.34
CA ALA A 183 -2.03 -13.11 -5.97
C ALA A 183 -3.52 -13.29 -5.67
N TYR A 184 -4.04 -14.52 -5.67
CA TYR A 184 -5.41 -14.80 -5.22
C TYR A 184 -5.66 -14.38 -3.76
N LEU A 185 -4.71 -14.63 -2.86
CA LEU A 185 -4.81 -14.18 -1.47
C LEU A 185 -4.94 -12.66 -1.37
N PHE A 186 -4.13 -11.92 -2.12
CA PHE A 186 -4.16 -10.45 -2.10
C PHE A 186 -5.45 -9.87 -2.69
N LEU A 187 -6.11 -10.59 -3.60
CA LEU A 187 -7.44 -10.24 -4.12
C LEU A 187 -8.60 -10.73 -3.25
N ASN A 188 -8.32 -11.35 -2.10
CA ASN A 188 -9.31 -12.01 -1.23
C ASN A 188 -10.09 -13.14 -1.93
N GLN A 189 -9.52 -13.75 -2.97
CA GLN A 189 -10.05 -14.92 -3.67
C GLN A 189 -9.61 -16.19 -2.93
N PHE A 190 -10.18 -16.40 -1.74
CA PHE A 190 -9.69 -17.38 -0.77
C PHE A 190 -9.92 -18.83 -1.19
N ASP A 191 -10.98 -19.14 -1.94
CA ASP A 191 -11.27 -20.51 -2.37
C ASP A 191 -10.25 -20.99 -3.41
N GLU A 192 -9.95 -20.15 -4.40
CA GLU A 192 -8.94 -20.42 -5.44
C GLU A 192 -7.54 -20.52 -4.84
N ALA A 193 -7.19 -19.62 -3.92
CA ALA A 193 -5.94 -19.68 -3.18
C ALA A 193 -5.82 -20.98 -2.37
N TYR A 194 -6.90 -21.39 -1.69
CA TYR A 194 -6.91 -22.58 -0.83
C TYR A 194 -6.61 -23.85 -1.63
N GLU A 195 -7.25 -24.03 -2.79
CA GLU A 195 -7.05 -25.21 -3.63
C GLU A 195 -5.59 -25.35 -4.08
N LEU A 196 -4.98 -24.28 -4.59
CA LEU A 196 -3.57 -24.30 -5.01
C LEU A 196 -2.62 -24.55 -3.83
N LEU A 197 -2.81 -23.84 -2.73
CA LEU A 197 -1.93 -23.95 -1.57
C LEU A 197 -2.02 -25.31 -0.89
N ARG A 198 -3.23 -25.89 -0.84
CA ARG A 198 -3.44 -27.23 -0.31
C ARG A 198 -2.73 -28.27 -1.17
N GLN A 199 -2.80 -28.15 -2.51
CA GLN A 199 -2.07 -29.03 -3.43
C GLN A 199 -0.56 -28.92 -3.23
N LEU A 200 -0.02 -27.70 -3.21
CA LEU A 200 1.41 -27.44 -2.97
C LEU A 200 1.88 -28.05 -1.64
N HIS A 201 1.12 -27.83 -0.56
CA HIS A 201 1.45 -28.38 0.75
C HIS A 201 1.34 -29.92 0.82
N MET A 202 0.47 -30.53 0.00
CA MET A 202 0.39 -32.00 -0.11
C MET A 202 1.57 -32.58 -0.89
N GLU A 203 2.02 -31.89 -1.93
CA GLU A 203 3.19 -32.26 -2.73
C GLU A 203 4.49 -32.14 -1.93
N ASP A 204 4.62 -31.10 -1.13
CA ASP A 204 5.76 -30.86 -0.26
C ASP A 204 5.33 -30.22 1.07
N LYS A 205 5.34 -31.03 2.14
CA LYS A 205 5.00 -30.56 3.49
C LYS A 205 6.08 -29.67 4.10
N THR A 206 7.25 -29.59 3.49
CA THR A 206 8.38 -28.77 3.92
C THR A 206 8.46 -27.44 3.17
N ASP A 207 7.59 -27.20 2.18
CA ASP A 207 7.48 -25.92 1.48
C ASP A 207 6.99 -24.83 2.45
N MET A 208 7.92 -23.96 2.83
CA MET A 208 7.68 -22.86 3.75
C MET A 208 6.86 -21.73 3.13
N HIS A 209 6.88 -21.55 1.81
CA HIS A 209 6.05 -20.55 1.15
C HIS A 209 4.59 -21.00 1.16
N ALA A 210 4.32 -22.26 0.80
CA ALA A 210 2.97 -22.81 0.86
C ALA A 210 2.42 -22.79 2.30
N LEU A 211 3.24 -23.16 3.29
CA LEU A 211 2.86 -23.08 4.71
C LEU A 211 2.56 -21.63 5.14
N SER A 212 3.40 -20.67 4.74
CA SER A 212 3.22 -19.26 5.07
C SER A 212 1.93 -18.68 4.48
N HIS A 213 1.68 -18.95 3.19
CA HIS A 213 0.48 -18.49 2.50
C HIS A 213 -0.78 -19.19 3.02
N LEU A 214 -0.74 -20.49 3.37
CA LEU A 214 -1.86 -21.15 4.05
C LEU A 214 -2.16 -20.52 5.41
N THR A 215 -1.13 -20.15 6.16
CA THR A 215 -1.31 -19.52 7.48
C THR A 215 -1.97 -18.15 7.33
N LEU A 216 -1.56 -17.34 6.35
CA LEU A 216 -2.24 -16.09 6.01
C LEU A 216 -3.69 -16.32 5.58
N LEU A 217 -3.95 -17.34 4.76
CA LEU A 217 -5.32 -17.69 4.35
C LEU A 217 -6.19 -18.01 5.55
N TYR A 218 -5.71 -18.85 6.46
CA TYR A 218 -6.46 -19.22 7.68
C TYR A 218 -6.70 -18.04 8.60
N TYR A 219 -5.71 -17.14 8.72
CA TYR A 219 -5.87 -15.88 9.43
C TYR A 219 -6.99 -15.02 8.82
N HIS A 220 -6.97 -14.80 7.50
CA HIS A 220 -7.98 -13.98 6.82
C HIS A 220 -9.39 -14.59 6.79
N THR A 221 -9.49 -15.92 6.81
CA THR A 221 -10.77 -16.64 6.76
C THR A 221 -11.33 -17.01 8.13
N GLY A 222 -10.68 -16.60 9.23
CA GLY A 222 -11.13 -16.88 10.60
C GLY A 222 -11.04 -18.37 10.99
N ARG A 223 -10.20 -19.16 10.33
CA ARG A 223 -9.98 -20.58 10.64
C ARG A 223 -8.93 -20.73 11.74
N GLU A 224 -9.32 -20.37 12.96
CA GLU A 224 -8.41 -20.22 14.11
C GLU A 224 -7.62 -21.50 14.43
N ALA A 225 -8.25 -22.67 14.40
CA ALA A 225 -7.58 -23.92 14.77
C ALA A 225 -6.44 -24.28 13.80
N GLU A 226 -6.68 -24.14 12.50
CA GLU A 226 -5.69 -24.38 11.46
C GLU A 226 -4.61 -23.30 11.42
N PHE A 227 -5.00 -22.04 11.65
CA PHE A 227 -4.08 -20.92 11.82
C PHE A 227 -3.07 -21.19 12.93
N GLU A 228 -3.55 -21.47 14.15
CA GLU A 228 -2.71 -21.76 15.32
C GLU A 228 -1.81 -22.98 15.11
N ALA A 229 -2.32 -24.03 14.47
CA ALA A 229 -1.56 -25.23 14.18
C ALA A 229 -0.40 -24.97 13.19
N ASN A 230 -0.61 -24.13 12.18
CA ASN A 230 0.43 -23.79 11.22
C ASN A 230 1.42 -22.76 11.76
N LEU A 231 0.94 -21.78 12.52
CA LEU A 231 1.79 -20.76 13.14
C LEU A 231 2.86 -21.39 14.02
N LYS A 232 2.49 -22.37 14.86
CA LYS A 232 3.44 -23.15 15.69
C LYS A 232 4.52 -23.86 14.88
N LYS A 233 4.21 -24.31 13.66
CA LYS A 233 5.22 -24.92 12.77
C LYS A 233 6.16 -23.84 12.24
N MET A 234 5.62 -22.71 11.77
CA MET A 234 6.42 -21.61 11.25
C MET A 234 7.38 -21.03 12.30
N GLU A 235 7.00 -21.04 13.58
CA GLU A 235 7.84 -20.57 14.67
C GLU A 235 9.11 -21.40 14.88
N VAL A 236 9.11 -22.70 14.53
CA VAL A 236 10.23 -23.61 14.81
C VAL A 236 11.05 -24.01 13.59
N VAL A 237 10.53 -23.81 12.38
CA VAL A 237 11.25 -24.16 11.15
C VAL A 237 12.27 -23.08 10.81
N GLU A 238 13.44 -23.51 10.32
CA GLU A 238 14.51 -22.63 9.86
C GLU A 238 14.56 -22.64 8.32
N PRO A 239 14.40 -21.49 7.66
CA PRO A 239 14.52 -21.38 6.20
C PRO A 239 15.94 -21.72 5.73
N LEU A 240 16.03 -22.40 4.58
CA LEU A 240 17.30 -22.93 4.04
C LEU A 240 18.18 -21.87 3.36
N ASP A 241 17.56 -20.82 2.83
CA ASP A 241 18.20 -19.74 2.10
C ASP A 241 17.70 -18.36 2.56
N ASP A 242 18.39 -17.30 2.14
CA ASP A 242 18.13 -15.93 2.56
C ASP A 242 16.82 -15.35 2.00
N ASP A 243 16.38 -15.76 0.80
CA ASP A 243 15.11 -15.32 0.21
C ASP A 243 13.92 -15.94 0.95
N SER A 244 13.98 -17.24 1.23
CA SER A 244 13.02 -17.94 2.09
C SER A 244 12.99 -17.33 3.49
N ARG A 245 14.17 -17.04 4.07
CA ARG A 245 14.31 -16.39 5.39
C ARG A 245 13.63 -15.02 5.40
N PHE A 246 13.85 -14.23 4.36
CA PHE A 246 13.25 -12.92 4.20
C PHE A 246 11.72 -13.01 4.13
N LYS A 247 11.19 -13.81 3.20
CA LYS A 247 9.74 -13.96 2.96
C LYS A 247 9.01 -14.50 4.19
N VAL A 248 9.51 -15.56 4.81
CA VAL A 248 8.93 -16.13 6.04
C VAL A 248 8.99 -15.12 7.19
N GLY A 249 10.12 -14.41 7.33
CA GLY A 249 10.29 -13.36 8.34
C GLY A 249 9.28 -12.21 8.21
N LEU A 250 8.96 -11.79 6.98
CA LEU A 250 7.92 -10.80 6.71
C LEU A 250 6.51 -11.32 7.06
N VAL A 251 6.18 -12.56 6.70
CA VAL A 251 4.88 -13.16 7.05
C VAL A 251 4.71 -13.26 8.57
N LEU A 252 5.74 -13.72 9.28
CA LEU A 252 5.72 -13.76 10.75
C LEU A 252 5.59 -12.35 11.35
N ASN A 253 6.18 -11.32 10.73
CA ASN A 253 6.00 -9.93 11.16
C ASN A 253 4.54 -9.49 11.05
N PHE A 254 3.93 -9.77 9.89
CA PHE A 254 2.53 -9.47 9.61
C PHE A 254 1.59 -10.17 10.60
N LEU A 255 1.90 -11.43 10.93
CA LEU A 255 1.18 -12.24 11.93
C LEU A 255 1.55 -11.91 13.39
N LYS A 256 2.24 -10.77 13.62
CA LYS A 256 2.64 -10.25 14.93
C LYS A 256 3.58 -11.17 15.74
N GLN A 257 4.22 -12.14 15.09
CA GLN A 257 5.27 -12.99 15.68
C GLN A 257 6.62 -12.26 15.66
N TYR A 258 6.67 -11.13 16.34
CA TYR A 258 7.77 -10.15 16.26
C TYR A 258 9.13 -10.72 16.69
N SER A 259 9.17 -11.54 17.75
CA SER A 259 10.42 -12.15 18.22
C SER A 259 11.05 -13.03 17.15
N ARG A 260 10.29 -13.99 16.59
CA ARG A 260 10.79 -14.89 15.55
C ARG A 260 11.06 -14.17 14.24
N SER A 261 10.21 -13.21 13.88
CA SER A 261 10.43 -12.32 12.73
C SER A 261 11.77 -11.60 12.83
N TYR A 262 12.10 -11.01 13.98
CA TYR A 262 13.39 -10.35 14.21
C TYR A 262 14.56 -11.33 14.07
N GLU A 263 14.47 -12.53 14.64
CA GLU A 263 15.52 -13.56 14.55
C GLU A 263 15.85 -13.94 13.10
N LEU A 264 14.82 -14.05 12.24
CA LEU A 264 15.02 -14.36 10.82
C LEU A 264 15.53 -13.15 10.04
N LEU A 265 15.03 -11.95 10.30
CA LEU A 265 15.29 -10.77 9.47
C LEU A 265 16.58 -10.03 9.83
N TYR A 266 16.96 -9.98 11.11
CA TYR A 266 18.10 -9.19 11.55
C TYR A 266 19.45 -9.66 10.96
N PRO A 267 19.73 -10.98 10.84
CA PRO A 267 20.95 -11.46 10.17
C PRO A 267 21.08 -10.96 8.72
N LEU A 268 19.97 -10.90 7.97
CA LEU A 268 19.95 -10.41 6.59
C LEU A 268 20.40 -8.95 6.52
N TYR A 269 19.86 -8.10 7.41
CA TYR A 269 20.27 -6.71 7.53
C TYR A 269 21.75 -6.58 7.93
N LYS A 270 22.23 -7.39 8.87
CA LYS A 270 23.61 -7.35 9.37
C LYS A 270 24.64 -7.69 8.29
N ASN A 271 24.30 -8.61 7.38
CA ASN A 271 25.16 -9.00 6.28
C ASN A 271 25.29 -7.91 5.19
N GLN A 272 24.45 -6.85 5.24
CA GLN A 272 24.43 -5.69 4.32
C GLN A 272 24.29 -6.03 2.83
N GLN A 273 24.06 -7.29 2.48
CA GLN A 273 23.86 -7.72 1.10
C GLN A 273 22.48 -7.31 0.58
N TYR A 274 21.47 -7.28 1.46
CA TYR A 274 20.10 -6.93 1.10
C TYR A 274 19.50 -5.98 2.13
N ILE A 275 19.23 -4.74 1.72
CA ILE A 275 18.53 -3.74 2.52
C ILE A 275 17.39 -3.20 1.67
N SER A 276 16.16 -3.46 2.11
CA SER A 276 14.94 -3.02 1.44
C SER A 276 14.02 -2.27 2.41
N PHE A 277 13.07 -1.52 1.85
CA PHE A 277 12.02 -0.87 2.63
C PHE A 277 11.28 -1.88 3.52
N GLN A 278 10.87 -3.03 2.97
CA GLN A 278 10.12 -4.07 3.67
C GLN A 278 10.93 -4.68 4.83
N LEU A 279 12.22 -4.93 4.61
CA LEU A 279 13.11 -5.46 5.66
C LEU A 279 13.20 -4.49 6.85
N LEU A 280 13.48 -3.22 6.56
CA LEU A 280 13.64 -2.19 7.58
C LEU A 280 12.31 -1.90 8.29
N HIS A 281 11.20 -1.87 7.56
CA HIS A 281 9.86 -1.73 8.13
C HIS A 281 9.56 -2.88 9.10
N ALA A 282 9.74 -4.13 8.67
CA ALA A 282 9.50 -5.29 9.52
C ALA A 282 10.42 -5.32 10.75
N LEU A 283 11.71 -4.98 10.60
CA LEU A 283 12.64 -4.85 11.72
C LEU A 283 12.27 -3.73 12.67
N SER A 284 11.73 -2.60 12.19
CA SER A 284 11.24 -1.52 13.05
C SER A 284 10.10 -2.00 13.94
N PHE A 285 9.06 -2.60 13.36
CA PHE A 285 7.94 -3.19 14.11
C PHE A 285 8.40 -4.28 15.07
N ALA A 286 9.23 -5.21 14.58
CA ALA A 286 9.71 -6.31 15.41
C ALA A 286 10.55 -5.82 16.59
N SER A 287 11.43 -4.85 16.37
CA SER A 287 12.25 -4.25 17.43
C SER A 287 11.39 -3.56 18.47
N TYR A 288 10.40 -2.78 18.05
CA TYR A 288 9.51 -2.05 18.96
C TYR A 288 8.76 -3.01 19.91
N HIS A 289 8.06 -3.99 19.34
CA HIS A 289 7.28 -4.96 20.13
C HIS A 289 8.14 -5.99 20.88
N THR A 290 9.47 -5.99 20.68
CA THR A 290 10.42 -6.79 21.48
C THR A 290 11.22 -5.94 22.47
N GLY A 291 10.82 -4.68 22.70
CA GLY A 291 11.42 -3.79 23.70
C GLY A 291 12.73 -3.10 23.28
N ARG A 292 13.07 -3.14 21.99
CA ARG A 292 14.28 -2.52 21.40
C ARG A 292 13.93 -1.20 20.72
N GLU A 293 13.41 -0.23 21.48
CA GLU A 293 12.86 1.02 20.92
C GLU A 293 13.87 1.85 20.12
N GLU A 294 15.12 1.96 20.58
CA GLU A 294 16.17 2.71 19.86
C GLU A 294 16.48 2.07 18.50
N GLU A 295 16.54 0.73 18.43
CA GLU A 295 16.69 0.02 17.16
C GLU A 295 15.47 0.22 16.26
N ALA A 296 14.26 0.19 16.83
CA ALA A 296 13.03 0.42 16.09
C ALA A 296 13.02 1.79 15.39
N ARG A 297 13.42 2.85 16.11
CA ARG A 297 13.55 4.21 15.57
C ARG A 297 14.64 4.29 14.50
N MET A 298 15.80 3.69 14.74
CA MET A 298 16.87 3.62 13.73
C MET A 298 16.39 2.97 12.43
N PHE A 299 15.69 1.83 12.50
CA PHE A 299 15.17 1.16 11.30
C PHE A 299 14.09 1.99 10.60
N TRP A 300 13.20 2.63 11.37
CA TRP A 300 12.16 3.53 10.86
C TRP A 300 12.75 4.73 10.11
N GLU A 301 13.79 5.35 10.65
CA GLU A 301 14.50 6.46 10.01
C GLU A 301 15.20 6.00 8.73
N LYS A 302 15.85 4.83 8.75
CA LYS A 302 16.55 4.28 7.58
C LYS A 302 15.60 3.96 6.43
N MET A 303 14.41 3.43 6.71
CA MET A 303 13.45 3.08 5.63
C MET A 303 12.93 4.31 4.88
N GLN A 304 12.96 5.51 5.49
CA GLN A 304 12.53 6.75 4.84
C GLN A 304 13.35 7.09 3.59
N ASN A 305 14.58 6.57 3.48
CA ASN A 305 15.43 6.77 2.30
C ASN A 305 14.92 6.04 1.05
N PHE A 306 14.05 5.05 1.21
CA PHE A 306 13.40 4.34 0.11
C PHE A 306 12.07 5.00 -0.24
N HIS A 307 11.18 5.07 0.74
CA HIS A 307 9.86 5.68 0.61
C HIS A 307 9.53 6.43 1.89
N ALA A 308 9.18 7.71 1.75
CA ALA A 308 8.77 8.52 2.88
C ALA A 308 7.38 8.07 3.36
N VAL A 309 7.31 7.66 4.62
CA VAL A 309 6.07 7.24 5.29
C VAL A 309 5.83 8.15 6.48
N SER A 310 4.59 8.62 6.64
CA SER A 310 4.23 9.48 7.76
C SER A 310 4.44 8.75 9.09
N ASP A 311 4.98 9.47 10.07
CA ASP A 311 5.26 8.94 11.42
C ASP A 311 4.02 8.40 12.14
N VAL A 312 2.82 8.83 11.73
CA VAL A 312 1.55 8.29 12.24
C VAL A 312 1.40 6.78 12.00
N TYR A 313 2.12 6.21 11.03
CA TYR A 313 2.10 4.77 10.74
C TYR A 313 3.25 4.01 11.41
N SER A 314 4.07 4.68 12.22
CA SER A 314 5.14 4.04 12.99
C SER A 314 4.58 3.03 13.99
N PRO A 315 5.39 2.04 14.41
CA PRO A 315 4.92 1.05 15.38
C PRO A 315 4.49 1.67 16.71
N TRP A 316 5.15 2.73 17.18
CA TRP A 316 4.77 3.40 18.44
C TRP A 316 3.51 4.27 18.33
N GLU A 317 3.26 4.93 17.20
CA GLU A 317 1.99 5.66 17.00
C GLU A 317 0.83 4.68 16.78
N LYS A 318 1.07 3.54 16.12
CA LYS A 318 0.07 2.46 16.00
C LYS A 318 -0.30 1.86 17.34
N GLU A 319 0.68 1.59 18.20
CA GLU A 319 0.41 1.08 19.55
C GLU A 319 -0.35 2.11 20.38
N ARG A 320 0.08 3.38 20.37
CA ARG A 320 -0.65 4.46 21.06
C ARG A 320 -2.10 4.58 20.57
N ALA A 321 -2.34 4.41 19.27
CA ALA A 321 -3.68 4.41 18.70
C ALA A 321 -4.50 3.21 19.21
N ALA A 322 -3.92 2.01 19.27
CA ALA A 322 -4.57 0.83 19.84
C ALA A 322 -4.92 1.01 21.34
N ASP A 323 -4.01 1.59 22.13
CA ASP A 323 -4.26 1.93 23.53
C ASP A 323 -5.43 2.90 23.67
N LEU A 324 -5.46 3.97 22.84
CA LEU A 324 -6.56 4.94 22.84
C LEU A 324 -7.89 4.30 22.43
N ILE A 325 -7.87 3.34 21.49
CA ILE A 325 -9.06 2.57 21.10
C ILE A 325 -9.58 1.79 22.32
N THR A 326 -8.69 1.07 23.02
CA THR A 326 -9.04 0.31 24.23
C THR A 326 -9.67 1.21 25.29
N VAL A 327 -8.99 2.30 25.66
CA VAL A 327 -9.49 3.24 26.68
C VAL A 327 -10.83 3.85 26.26
N THR A 328 -10.99 4.21 24.97
CA THR A 328 -12.24 4.77 24.46
C THR A 328 -13.38 3.76 24.53
N ALA A 329 -13.12 2.50 24.16
CA ALA A 329 -14.09 1.43 24.24
C ALA A 329 -14.52 1.18 25.69
N GLU A 330 -13.57 1.08 26.61
CA GLU A 330 -13.82 0.89 28.05
C GLU A 330 -14.65 2.03 28.65
N THR A 331 -14.38 3.27 28.24
CA THR A 331 -15.03 4.46 28.79
C THR A 331 -16.45 4.67 28.25
N HIS A 332 -16.75 4.26 27.01
CA HIS A 332 -18.00 4.67 26.34
C HIS A 332 -18.84 3.50 25.83
N LEU A 333 -18.22 2.43 25.35
CA LEU A 333 -18.93 1.38 24.61
C LEU A 333 -19.56 0.31 25.50
N HIS A 334 -19.09 0.18 26.75
CA HIS A 334 -19.66 -0.75 27.73
C HIS A 334 -20.80 -0.14 28.57
N GLU A 335 -21.13 1.12 28.33
CA GLU A 335 -22.21 1.82 29.03
C GLU A 335 -23.59 1.40 28.50
N ASP A 336 -24.60 1.38 29.37
CA ASP A 336 -25.98 1.06 29.01
C ASP A 336 -26.62 2.16 28.13
N ASP A 337 -26.11 3.38 28.19
CA ASP A 337 -26.61 4.52 27.43
C ASP A 337 -26.13 4.48 25.96
N VAL A 338 -27.08 4.33 25.03
CA VAL A 338 -26.83 4.35 23.59
C VAL A 338 -26.16 5.64 23.12
N HIS A 339 -26.44 6.80 23.72
CA HIS A 339 -25.83 8.06 23.30
C HIS A 339 -24.34 8.13 23.69
N LEU A 340 -23.97 7.57 24.85
CA LEU A 340 -22.56 7.40 25.23
C LEU A 340 -21.85 6.45 24.27
N ARG A 341 -22.49 5.34 23.88
CA ARG A 341 -21.91 4.42 22.89
C ARG A 341 -21.71 5.09 21.53
N LEU A 342 -22.69 5.88 21.05
CA LEU A 342 -22.56 6.66 19.81
C LEU A 342 -21.43 7.69 19.89
N LEU A 343 -21.23 8.34 21.04
CA LEU A 343 -20.09 9.22 21.27
C LEU A 343 -18.77 8.43 21.21
N GLY A 344 -18.71 7.27 21.85
CA GLY A 344 -17.57 6.35 21.78
C GLY A 344 -17.20 6.00 20.35
N LEU A 345 -18.18 5.60 19.54
CA LEU A 345 -17.97 5.28 18.12
C LEU A 345 -17.46 6.48 17.32
N TYR A 346 -18.00 7.67 17.55
CA TYR A 346 -17.50 8.89 16.94
C TYR A 346 -16.03 9.14 17.32
N LYS A 347 -15.67 9.00 18.59
CA LYS A 347 -14.29 9.17 19.06
C LYS A 347 -13.34 8.14 18.47
N LEU A 348 -13.73 6.87 18.40
CA LEU A 348 -12.95 5.83 17.73
C LEU A 348 -12.63 6.22 16.27
N HIS A 349 -13.59 6.80 15.56
CA HIS A 349 -13.38 7.29 14.19
C HIS A 349 -12.35 8.43 14.09
N LEU A 350 -12.07 9.17 15.17
CA LEU A 350 -11.06 10.24 15.20
C LEU A 350 -9.65 9.73 15.43
N ILE A 351 -9.48 8.54 15.98
CA ILE A 351 -8.16 7.97 16.29
C ILE A 351 -7.37 7.73 14.99
N ARG A 352 -6.07 8.02 15.04
CA ARG A 352 -5.14 7.85 13.92
C ARG A 352 -3.91 7.05 14.36
N PRO A 353 -3.37 6.18 13.49
CA PRO A 353 -3.86 5.91 12.14
C PRO A 353 -5.13 5.04 12.19
N ARG A 354 -6.03 5.20 11.20
CA ARG A 354 -7.37 4.58 11.25
C ARG A 354 -7.31 3.05 11.20
N ASP A 355 -6.27 2.50 10.57
CA ASP A 355 -6.05 1.07 10.44
C ASP A 355 -5.59 0.41 11.75
N ALA A 356 -5.28 1.17 12.80
CA ALA A 356 -4.99 0.63 14.13
C ALA A 356 -6.19 -0.15 14.73
N ILE A 357 -7.41 0.13 14.26
CA ILE A 357 -8.60 -0.63 14.66
C ILE A 357 -8.63 -2.04 14.05
N LEU A 358 -7.90 -2.30 12.96
CA LEU A 358 -7.93 -3.60 12.27
C LEU A 358 -7.29 -4.68 13.14
N GLY A 359 -8.02 -5.77 13.37
CA GLY A 359 -7.59 -6.85 14.26
C GLY A 359 -7.54 -6.46 15.74
N HIS A 360 -8.12 -5.32 16.13
CA HIS A 360 -8.28 -4.93 17.52
C HIS A 360 -9.51 -5.62 18.15
N PRO A 361 -9.46 -6.11 19.41
CA PRO A 361 -10.60 -6.75 20.09
C PRO A 361 -11.86 -5.87 20.25
N VAL A 362 -11.77 -4.58 19.92
CA VAL A 362 -12.92 -3.67 19.99
C VAL A 362 -14.00 -4.07 18.98
N TRP A 363 -13.64 -4.80 17.92
CA TRP A 363 -14.60 -5.33 16.96
C TRP A 363 -15.60 -6.27 17.61
N GLU A 364 -15.19 -7.10 18.56
CA GLU A 364 -16.12 -7.96 19.32
C GLU A 364 -17.14 -7.12 20.09
N THR A 365 -16.67 -6.05 20.74
CA THR A 365 -17.54 -5.08 21.44
C THR A 365 -18.51 -4.41 20.46
N ILE A 366 -18.03 -3.96 19.30
CA ILE A 366 -18.83 -3.31 18.27
C ILE A 366 -19.88 -4.28 17.68
N GLU A 367 -19.50 -5.53 17.45
CA GLU A 367 -20.39 -6.58 16.93
C GLU A 367 -21.48 -6.97 17.93
N ALA A 368 -21.24 -6.77 19.23
CA ALA A 368 -22.25 -6.97 20.27
C ALA A 368 -23.26 -5.81 20.38
N LEU A 369 -23.01 -4.65 19.77
CA LEU A 369 -23.92 -3.50 19.84
C LEU A 369 -25.24 -3.72 19.06
N ASP A 370 -26.24 -2.88 19.35
CA ASP A 370 -27.51 -2.89 18.65
C ASP A 370 -27.40 -2.32 17.21
N ASP A 371 -28.44 -2.56 16.40
CA ASP A 371 -28.47 -2.22 14.97
C ASP A 371 -28.22 -0.73 14.69
N TYR A 372 -28.65 0.16 15.58
CA TYR A 372 -28.54 1.60 15.36
C TYR A 372 -27.08 2.08 15.47
N GLU A 373 -26.34 1.58 16.47
CA GLU A 373 -24.90 1.80 16.61
C GLU A 373 -24.12 1.16 15.48
N LYS A 374 -24.48 -0.07 15.08
CA LYS A 374 -23.86 -0.75 13.93
C LYS A 374 -24.04 0.03 12.64
N LEU A 375 -25.23 0.59 12.39
CA LEU A 375 -25.46 1.51 11.27
C LEU A 375 -24.55 2.74 11.32
N TYR A 376 -24.26 3.25 12.52
CA TYR A 376 -23.32 4.36 12.67
C TYR A 376 -21.88 3.94 12.36
N VAL A 377 -21.44 2.75 12.77
CA VAL A 377 -20.15 2.18 12.37
C VAL A 377 -20.06 2.06 10.85
N THR A 378 -21.09 1.54 10.18
CA THR A 378 -21.14 1.46 8.72
C THR A 378 -21.02 2.86 8.07
N PHE A 379 -21.70 3.86 8.62
CA PHE A 379 -21.56 5.26 8.17
C PHE A 379 -20.11 5.76 8.33
N LEU A 380 -19.49 5.54 9.48
CA LEU A 380 -18.17 6.07 9.83
C LEU A 380 -17.01 5.39 9.08
N PHE A 381 -17.08 4.08 8.86
CA PHE A 381 -15.96 3.28 8.35
C PHE A 381 -16.16 2.79 6.91
N GLN A 382 -17.41 2.62 6.46
CA GLN A 382 -17.72 2.15 5.10
C GLN A 382 -18.28 3.26 4.19
N GLY A 383 -18.53 4.46 4.73
CA GLY A 383 -18.97 5.62 3.96
C GLY A 383 -20.41 5.54 3.46
N VAL A 384 -21.24 4.67 4.05
CA VAL A 384 -22.66 4.56 3.71
C VAL A 384 -23.39 5.83 4.10
N LYS A 385 -24.14 6.42 3.14
CA LYS A 385 -24.89 7.66 3.39
C LYS A 385 -26.20 7.38 4.11
N LEU A 386 -26.27 7.79 5.37
CA LEU A 386 -27.47 7.69 6.20
C LEU A 386 -27.95 9.10 6.58
N VAL A 387 -29.17 9.47 6.22
CA VAL A 387 -29.67 10.85 6.40
C VAL A 387 -29.72 11.26 7.87
N ARG A 388 -30.30 10.42 8.74
CA ARG A 388 -30.43 10.69 10.18
C ARG A 388 -29.06 10.78 10.85
N LEU A 389 -28.28 9.70 10.78
CA LEU A 389 -26.95 9.63 11.41
C LEU A 389 -25.97 10.64 10.79
N GLY A 390 -26.09 10.94 9.51
CA GLY A 390 -25.29 11.97 8.84
C GLY A 390 -25.57 13.38 9.38
N LYS A 391 -26.83 13.73 9.67
CA LYS A 391 -27.18 15.01 10.31
C LYS A 391 -26.62 15.10 11.74
N MET A 392 -26.74 14.02 12.52
CA MET A 392 -26.15 13.94 13.87
C MET A 392 -24.63 14.14 13.80
N HIS A 393 -23.94 13.36 12.96
CA HIS A 393 -22.50 13.41 12.81
C HIS A 393 -22.02 14.77 12.30
N ASN A 394 -22.71 15.37 11.34
CA ASN A 394 -22.40 16.72 10.88
C ASN A 394 -22.44 17.74 12.05
N GLY A 395 -23.36 17.58 12.99
CA GLY A 395 -23.37 18.43 14.18
C GLY A 395 -22.17 18.21 15.11
N LEU A 396 -21.70 16.97 15.26
CA LEU A 396 -20.47 16.66 16.00
C LEU A 396 -19.23 17.26 15.32
N GLU A 397 -19.17 17.21 13.99
CA GLU A 397 -18.09 17.83 13.19
C GLU A 397 -18.11 19.35 13.32
N ILE A 398 -19.29 19.98 13.34
CA ILE A 398 -19.46 21.42 13.56
C ILE A 398 -18.99 21.82 14.97
N LEU A 399 -19.36 21.04 16.00
CA LEU A 399 -18.87 21.28 17.37
C LEU A 399 -17.35 21.20 17.45
N ARG A 400 -16.75 20.15 16.86
CA ARG A 400 -15.30 19.98 16.83
C ARG A 400 -14.61 21.13 16.10
N GLY A 401 -15.12 21.53 14.93
CA GLY A 401 -14.59 22.66 14.16
C GLY A 401 -14.66 24.01 14.90
N ALA A 402 -15.60 24.14 15.86
CA ALA A 402 -15.71 25.30 16.74
C ALA A 402 -14.94 25.14 18.07
N GLY A 403 -14.24 24.02 18.30
CA GLY A 403 -13.44 23.76 19.50
C GLY A 403 -14.21 23.18 20.69
N TYR A 404 -15.45 22.72 20.50
CA TYR A 404 -16.23 22.03 21.53
C TYR A 404 -16.05 20.50 21.42
N GLU A 405 -14.87 20.03 21.85
CA GLU A 405 -14.48 18.61 21.71
C GLU A 405 -14.72 17.77 22.97
N GLY A 406 -15.15 18.40 24.06
CA GLY A 406 -15.40 17.72 25.33
C GLY A 406 -16.63 16.82 25.29
N ASP A 407 -16.57 15.69 26.00
CA ASP A 407 -17.62 14.67 26.06
C ASP A 407 -18.98 15.25 26.38
N GLU A 408 -19.03 16.19 27.34
CA GLU A 408 -20.28 16.81 27.75
C GLU A 408 -20.96 17.60 26.62
N ASP A 409 -20.19 18.27 25.75
CA ASP A 409 -20.75 19.04 24.64
C ASP A 409 -21.23 18.12 23.52
N LEU A 410 -20.39 17.14 23.17
CA LEU A 410 -20.69 16.18 22.12
C LEU A 410 -21.89 15.31 22.51
N LEU A 411 -21.94 14.80 23.74
CA LEU A 411 -23.07 14.04 24.27
C LEU A 411 -24.34 14.89 24.30
N GLN A 412 -24.26 16.13 24.79
CA GLN A 412 -25.41 17.03 24.84
C GLN A 412 -26.01 17.29 23.45
N TRP A 413 -25.18 17.35 22.41
CA TRP A 413 -25.66 17.42 21.05
C TRP A 413 -26.32 16.12 20.59
N ILE A 414 -25.74 14.95 20.88
CA ILE A 414 -26.36 13.66 20.56
C ILE A 414 -27.74 13.56 21.21
N ASP A 415 -27.87 13.92 22.49
CA ASP A 415 -29.15 13.96 23.22
C ASP A 415 -30.15 14.89 22.53
N THR A 416 -29.72 16.12 22.26
CA THR A 416 -30.58 17.15 21.66
C THR A 416 -31.02 16.75 20.26
N PHE A 417 -30.13 16.16 19.46
CA PHE A 417 -30.44 15.66 18.13
C PHE A 417 -31.50 14.55 18.17
N HIS A 418 -31.38 13.58 19.07
CA HIS A 418 -32.35 12.50 19.18
C HIS A 418 -33.72 13.02 19.65
N LEU A 419 -33.75 13.94 20.62
CA LEU A 419 -34.99 14.61 21.04
C LEU A 419 -35.66 15.40 19.90
N LEU A 420 -34.87 16.14 19.12
CA LEU A 420 -35.36 16.87 17.94
C LEU A 420 -35.93 15.90 16.90
N TYR A 421 -35.25 14.79 16.66
CA TYR A 421 -35.68 13.79 15.70
C TYR A 421 -36.97 13.10 16.14
N ASP A 422 -37.12 12.78 17.41
CA ASP A 422 -38.31 12.09 17.94
C ASP A 422 -39.55 13.00 17.95
N ARG A 423 -39.37 14.29 18.29
CA ARG A 423 -40.48 15.26 18.47
C ARG A 423 -40.84 16.02 17.20
N ILE A 424 -39.85 16.45 16.42
CA ILE A 424 -40.05 17.38 15.28
C ILE A 424 -39.88 16.65 13.94
N LYS A 425 -39.00 15.65 13.86
CA LYS A 425 -38.66 14.81 12.67
C LYS A 425 -38.07 15.55 11.48
N ASP A 426 -38.54 16.76 11.15
CA ASP A 426 -38.13 17.53 9.98
C ASP A 426 -37.39 18.81 10.38
N PHE A 427 -36.06 18.79 10.21
CA PHE A 427 -35.18 19.93 10.40
C PHE A 427 -33.91 19.76 9.54
N GLU A 428 -33.44 20.88 8.98
CA GLU A 428 -32.29 20.91 8.07
C GLU A 428 -31.14 21.82 8.54
N ASP A 429 -31.42 22.78 9.41
CA ASP A 429 -30.45 23.81 9.81
C ASP A 429 -29.55 23.35 10.96
N ILE A 430 -28.70 22.35 10.70
CA ILE A 430 -27.82 21.74 11.70
C ILE A 430 -26.89 22.77 12.39
N PRO A 431 -26.19 23.69 11.69
CA PRO A 431 -25.33 24.66 12.35
C PRO A 431 -26.08 25.52 13.39
N SER A 432 -27.30 25.93 13.08
CA SER A 432 -28.10 26.74 14.01
C SER A 432 -28.59 25.93 15.22
N LEU A 433 -28.90 24.64 15.03
CA LEU A 433 -29.31 23.74 16.10
C LEU A 433 -28.13 23.40 17.03
N VAL A 434 -26.94 23.20 16.48
CA VAL A 434 -25.71 23.00 17.27
C VAL A 434 -25.41 24.25 18.11
N ALA A 435 -25.38 25.43 17.49
CA ALA A 435 -25.14 26.69 18.19
C ALA A 435 -26.19 26.95 19.29
N ALA A 436 -27.46 26.62 19.01
CA ALA A 436 -28.53 26.73 20.00
C ALA A 436 -28.37 25.73 21.15
N THR A 437 -27.88 24.52 20.88
CA THR A 437 -27.58 23.50 21.92
C THR A 437 -26.50 24.01 22.86
N VAL A 438 -25.36 24.47 22.33
CA VAL A 438 -24.25 25.04 23.12
C VAL A 438 -24.71 26.25 23.93
N TYR A 439 -25.52 27.13 23.34
CA TYR A 439 -26.08 28.30 24.03
C TYR A 439 -26.98 27.93 25.21
N LEU A 440 -27.81 26.90 25.06
CA LEU A 440 -28.76 26.46 26.08
C LEU A 440 -28.09 25.67 27.20
N TYR A 441 -26.99 24.97 26.88
CA TYR A 441 -26.23 24.15 27.83
C TYR A 441 -24.77 24.62 27.89
N PRO A 442 -24.49 25.81 28.46
CA PRO A 442 -23.16 26.43 28.36
C PRO A 442 -22.09 25.80 29.28
N LYS A 443 -22.43 24.78 30.09
CA LYS A 443 -21.51 24.06 31.00
C LYS A 443 -20.52 24.95 31.77
N GLY A 444 -21.04 26.02 32.38
CA GLY A 444 -20.25 26.97 33.18
C GLY A 444 -19.53 28.06 32.37
N ARG A 445 -19.57 28.02 31.03
CA ARG A 445 -19.01 29.04 30.14
C ARG A 445 -19.94 30.26 30.06
N LYS A 446 -19.36 31.43 29.83
CA LYS A 446 -20.14 32.65 29.56
C LYS A 446 -20.41 32.76 28.06
N ILE A 447 -21.55 32.24 27.62
CA ILE A 447 -21.93 32.21 26.21
C ILE A 447 -22.98 33.29 25.91
N THR A 448 -22.78 34.05 24.84
CA THR A 448 -23.74 35.07 24.37
C THR A 448 -24.33 34.66 23.03
N LYS A 449 -25.52 35.16 22.69
CA LYS A 449 -26.09 34.93 21.36
C LYS A 449 -25.20 35.48 20.25
N LYS A 450 -24.54 36.62 20.50
CA LYS A 450 -23.62 37.25 19.55
C LYS A 450 -22.41 36.35 19.27
N SER A 451 -21.78 35.80 20.32
CA SER A 451 -20.65 34.88 20.14
C SER A 451 -21.07 33.64 19.35
N MET A 452 -22.24 33.06 19.63
CA MET A 452 -22.77 31.91 18.89
C MET A 452 -23.08 32.21 17.42
N THR A 453 -23.58 33.40 17.11
CA THR A 453 -23.79 33.80 15.70
C THR A 453 -22.48 33.96 14.94
N GLU A 454 -21.44 34.50 15.59
CA GLU A 454 -20.14 34.73 14.98
C GLU A 454 -19.37 33.41 14.79
N GLU A 455 -19.30 32.59 15.84
CA GLU A 455 -18.53 31.34 15.89
C GLU A 455 -19.07 30.26 14.94
N PHE A 456 -20.40 30.13 14.85
CA PHE A 456 -21.04 29.16 13.97
C PHE A 456 -21.45 29.72 12.60
N GLY A 457 -21.17 31.01 12.32
CA GLY A 457 -21.47 31.64 11.03
C GLY A 457 -22.97 31.71 10.70
N ILE A 458 -23.82 31.93 11.70
CA ILE A 458 -25.30 31.95 11.55
C ILE A 458 -25.89 33.32 11.91
N THR A 459 -27.12 33.59 11.44
CA THR A 459 -27.81 34.85 11.78
C THR A 459 -28.52 34.76 13.12
N SER A 460 -28.69 35.91 13.80
CA SER A 460 -29.47 35.99 15.04
C SER A 460 -30.90 35.47 14.88
N TYR A 461 -31.51 35.61 13.70
CA TYR A 461 -32.83 35.06 13.40
C TYR A 461 -32.82 33.53 13.43
N ARG A 462 -31.85 32.90 12.74
CA ARG A 462 -31.71 31.44 12.68
C ARG A 462 -31.41 30.84 14.06
N LEU A 463 -30.51 31.48 14.83
CA LEU A 463 -30.21 31.07 16.20
C LEU A 463 -31.45 31.13 17.11
N ASN A 464 -32.21 32.23 17.08
CA ASN A 464 -33.41 32.35 17.91
C ASN A 464 -34.50 31.34 17.51
N LYS A 465 -34.65 31.06 16.21
CA LYS A 465 -35.55 30.02 15.72
C LYS A 465 -35.15 28.64 16.26
N ALA A 466 -33.87 28.29 16.16
CA ALA A 466 -33.34 27.02 16.66
C ALA A 466 -33.48 26.88 18.20
N ILE A 467 -33.19 27.94 18.96
CA ILE A 467 -33.46 27.99 20.41
C ILE A 467 -34.94 27.74 20.71
N GLY A 468 -35.84 28.35 19.93
CA GLY A 468 -37.28 28.14 20.07
C GLY A 468 -37.68 26.69 19.85
N MET A 469 -37.08 26.02 18.86
CA MET A 469 -37.33 24.60 18.57
C MET A 469 -36.84 23.69 19.71
N ILE A 470 -35.61 23.89 20.21
CA ILE A 470 -35.05 23.06 21.29
C ILE A 470 -35.79 23.28 22.62
N LYS A 471 -36.42 24.43 22.85
CA LYS A 471 -37.23 24.66 24.06
C LYS A 471 -38.61 23.98 24.03
N GLN A 472 -39.03 23.46 22.88
CA GLN A 472 -40.34 22.82 22.70
C GLN A 472 -40.30 21.29 22.82
N ILE A 473 -39.11 20.71 22.84
CA ILE A 473 -38.86 19.28 23.03
C ILE A 473 -38.51 19.01 24.49
#